data_AF-A0A953RMH2-F1
#
_entry.id   AF-A0A953RMH2-F1
#
_cell.length_a   1.000
_cell.length_b   1.000
_cell.length_c   1.000
_cell.angle_alpha   90.00
_cell.angle_beta   90.00
_cell.angle_gamma   90.00
#
_symmetry.space_group_name_H-M   'P 1'
#
loop_
_entity.id
_entity.type
_entity.pdbx_description
1 polymer ?
#
loop_
_entity_poly.entity_id
_entity_poly.type
_entity_poly.pdbx_seq_one_letter_code
_entity_poly.pdbx_strand_id
1 'polypeptide(L)'
;MKLSAIRSVFGQMLIQASVALLILLTPAWAQGEPCVPSPAIRVQLDKIKVVVAGPSDFDRGLAPLRTLRQQHPSDLWVNERYQDAVQQYGIEGHLRRLTEEYQVLSMQHPDELTYSYLYARSLMGRNTASAIQQMTEIIANHPDFAPAHQSLAEIYSSSAFHDESKEKTERERFLASCPESSLQQRRTGLPDPSPLVDEAEHMLAQNGDPERVAAMAVQGIREDEWRLQRIRPFDWYSVAYKRQAQRELQAKYWRVWSLQVRCERRAGRPEKAAELLAVMDQRTASLRSSDPAYWDVLSTLARLYEEGSQKDMANRKLDSMQEFLTAHPDPTRAAQLAELRALSEKSDQ
;
A
#
# COMPACT_ATOMS: atom_id res chain seq x y z
N MET A 1 13.11 -71.09 -3.46
CA MET A 1 11.92 -71.17 -4.33
C MET A 1 12.10 -70.26 -5.53
N LYS A 2 12.12 -70.90 -6.71
CA LYS A 2 12.01 -70.41 -8.11
C LYS A 2 12.86 -69.22 -8.61
N LEU A 3 13.92 -69.62 -9.33
CA LEU A 3 14.63 -68.97 -10.43
C LEU A 3 13.75 -68.70 -11.67
N SER A 4 14.14 -67.71 -12.50
CA SER A 4 14.27 -67.71 -13.99
C SER A 4 14.17 -66.24 -14.49
N ALA A 5 15.23 -65.58 -14.99
CA ALA A 5 15.83 -65.68 -16.33
C ALA A 5 14.83 -65.50 -17.48
N ILE A 6 15.11 -64.56 -18.42
CA ILE A 6 15.08 -64.75 -19.89
C ILE A 6 15.32 -63.43 -20.68
N ARG A 7 16.42 -63.47 -21.45
CA ARG A 7 16.70 -62.99 -22.83
C ARG A 7 16.64 -61.51 -23.24
N SER A 8 17.87 -61.03 -23.49
CA SER A 8 18.30 -60.18 -24.59
C SER A 8 17.75 -60.61 -25.96
N VAL A 9 17.31 -59.65 -26.78
CA VAL A 9 17.19 -59.76 -28.24
C VAL A 9 17.82 -58.52 -28.86
N PHE A 10 18.96 -58.74 -29.51
CA PHE A 10 19.62 -57.84 -30.45
C PHE A 10 18.73 -57.66 -31.68
N GLY A 11 18.50 -56.40 -32.07
CA GLY A 11 17.91 -56.02 -33.35
C GLY A 11 18.76 -54.94 -34.00
N GLN A 12 19.68 -55.35 -34.88
CA GLN A 12 20.37 -54.48 -35.81
C GLN A 12 19.36 -53.93 -36.83
N MET A 13 19.18 -52.61 -36.87
CA MET A 13 18.55 -51.94 -38.01
C MET A 13 19.46 -50.82 -38.54
N LEU A 14 20.05 -51.15 -39.69
CA LEU A 14 20.28 -50.32 -40.87
C LEU A 14 20.43 -48.81 -40.66
N ILE A 15 21.68 -48.39 -40.85
CA ILE A 15 22.14 -47.04 -41.16
C ILE A 15 21.50 -46.60 -42.49
N GLN A 16 20.53 -45.68 -42.45
CA GLN A 16 20.21 -44.83 -43.59
C GLN A 16 20.78 -43.43 -43.33
N ALA A 17 21.83 -43.11 -44.10
CA ALA A 17 22.40 -41.78 -44.17
C ALA A 17 21.43 -40.85 -44.91
N SER A 18 20.54 -40.21 -44.17
CA SER A 18 19.79 -39.05 -44.63
C SER A 18 20.60 -37.81 -44.26
N VAL A 19 21.23 -37.21 -45.27
CA VAL A 19 21.80 -35.85 -45.20
C VAL A 19 20.64 -34.89 -44.97
N ALA A 20 20.31 -34.67 -43.71
CA ALA A 20 19.37 -33.64 -43.29
C ALA A 20 20.07 -32.29 -43.49
N LEU A 21 19.57 -31.53 -44.46
CA LEU A 21 19.88 -30.12 -44.66
C LEU A 21 19.54 -29.37 -43.36
N LEU A 22 20.57 -29.11 -42.53
CA LEU A 22 20.48 -28.19 -41.39
C LEU A 22 20.23 -26.79 -41.96
N ILE A 23 18.96 -26.46 -42.19
CA ILE A 23 18.53 -25.08 -42.27
C ILE A 23 18.84 -24.51 -40.89
N LEU A 24 19.87 -23.67 -40.82
CA LEU A 24 20.08 -22.73 -39.72
C LEU A 24 18.83 -21.83 -39.68
N LEU A 25 17.78 -22.33 -39.04
CA LEU A 25 16.80 -21.49 -38.39
C LEU A 25 17.60 -20.82 -37.29
N THR A 26 18.29 -19.72 -37.62
CA THR A 26 18.57 -18.71 -36.62
C THR A 26 17.20 -18.41 -36.03
N PRO A 27 16.93 -18.76 -34.76
CA PRO A 27 15.77 -18.19 -34.11
C PRO A 27 15.92 -16.69 -34.34
N ALA A 28 15.03 -16.12 -35.15
CA ALA A 28 14.76 -14.72 -35.04
C ALA A 28 14.17 -14.62 -33.64
N TRP A 29 15.05 -14.50 -32.64
CA TRP A 29 14.72 -13.83 -31.39
C TRP A 29 14.29 -12.47 -31.91
N ALA A 30 13.00 -12.36 -32.19
CA ALA A 30 12.35 -11.09 -32.40
C ALA A 30 12.54 -10.40 -31.07
N GLN A 31 13.68 -9.72 -30.96
CA GLN A 31 13.99 -8.71 -29.98
C GLN A 31 12.91 -7.66 -30.23
N GLY A 32 11.72 -7.90 -29.67
CA GLY A 32 10.66 -6.92 -29.66
C GLY A 32 11.28 -5.65 -29.12
N GLU A 33 11.06 -4.54 -29.82
CA GLU A 33 11.67 -3.26 -29.46
C GLU A 33 11.52 -3.04 -27.95
N PRO A 34 12.63 -2.89 -27.19
CA PRO A 34 12.62 -2.88 -25.73
C PRO A 34 11.91 -1.66 -25.13
N CYS A 35 11.30 -0.85 -25.99
CA CYS A 35 10.75 0.46 -25.72
C CYS A 35 9.23 0.49 -25.64
N VAL A 36 8.54 -0.46 -26.29
CA VAL A 36 7.08 -0.52 -26.30
C VAL A 36 6.57 -1.96 -26.36
N PRO A 37 5.37 -2.25 -25.80
CA PRO A 37 4.73 -3.54 -26.00
C PRO A 37 4.39 -3.74 -27.48
N SER A 38 4.47 -5.00 -27.93
CA SER A 38 4.01 -5.39 -29.26
C SER A 38 2.55 -4.98 -29.47
N PRO A 39 2.10 -4.70 -30.71
CA PRO A 39 0.73 -4.26 -30.97
C PRO A 39 -0.34 -5.19 -30.38
N ALA A 40 -0.10 -6.51 -30.42
CA ALA A 40 -1.01 -7.50 -29.84
C ALA A 40 -1.10 -7.41 -28.32
N ILE A 41 0.03 -7.25 -27.63
CA ILE A 41 0.07 -7.09 -26.17
C ILE A 41 -0.54 -5.75 -25.75
N ARG A 42 -0.22 -4.67 -26.47
CA ARG A 42 -0.79 -3.34 -26.23
C ARG A 42 -2.32 -3.36 -26.23
N VAL A 43 -2.93 -3.94 -27.28
CA VAL A 43 -4.38 -4.07 -27.40
C VAL A 43 -5.00 -4.86 -26.24
N GLN A 44 -4.29 -5.86 -25.71
CA GLN A 44 -4.77 -6.64 -24.56
C GLN A 44 -4.65 -5.84 -23.25
N LEU A 45 -3.52 -5.17 -23.03
CA LEU A 45 -3.29 -4.33 -21.85
C LEU A 45 -4.29 -3.17 -21.78
N ASP A 46 -4.59 -2.52 -22.91
CA ASP A 46 -5.54 -1.40 -22.98
C ASP A 46 -6.98 -1.80 -22.62
N LYS A 47 -7.34 -3.07 -22.84
CA LYS A 47 -8.66 -3.62 -22.47
C LYS A 47 -8.77 -3.90 -20.98
N ILE A 48 -7.65 -4.08 -20.28
CA ILE A 48 -7.66 -4.47 -18.87
C ILE A 48 -7.86 -3.24 -17.98
N LYS A 49 -9.01 -3.23 -17.29
CA LYS A 49 -9.30 -2.27 -16.23
C LYS A 49 -9.05 -2.91 -14.88
N VAL A 50 -8.04 -2.43 -14.15
CA VAL A 50 -7.79 -2.83 -12.77
C VAL A 50 -8.64 -1.97 -11.86
N VAL A 51 -9.58 -2.60 -11.14
CA VAL A 51 -10.45 -1.93 -10.17
C VAL A 51 -10.27 -2.61 -8.83
N VAL A 52 -9.69 -1.88 -7.87
CA VAL A 52 -9.49 -2.34 -6.49
C VAL A 52 -10.02 -1.24 -5.57
N ALA A 53 -11.20 -1.46 -4.99
CA ALA A 53 -11.81 -0.51 -4.05
C ALA A 53 -11.24 -0.63 -2.63
N GLY A 54 -10.62 -1.77 -2.31
CA GLY A 54 -9.93 -1.98 -1.05
C GLY A 54 -9.16 -3.31 -1.02
N PRO A 55 -8.48 -3.63 0.08
CA PRO A 55 -7.62 -4.82 0.18
C PRO A 55 -8.30 -6.15 -0.15
N SER A 56 -9.58 -6.32 0.21
CA SER A 56 -10.34 -7.54 -0.07
C SER A 56 -10.62 -7.77 -1.56
N ASP A 57 -10.59 -6.70 -2.37
CA ASP A 57 -10.86 -6.77 -3.80
C ASP A 57 -9.62 -7.02 -4.62
N PHE A 58 -8.44 -7.00 -3.98
CA PHE A 58 -7.16 -7.04 -4.66
C PHE A 58 -7.03 -8.22 -5.62
N ASP A 59 -7.29 -9.45 -5.15
CA ASP A 59 -7.14 -10.66 -5.99
C ASP A 59 -8.09 -10.65 -7.19
N ARG A 60 -9.35 -10.24 -6.97
CA ARG A 60 -10.36 -10.12 -8.02
C ARG A 60 -9.99 -9.03 -9.04
N GLY A 61 -9.54 -7.87 -8.56
CA GLY A 61 -9.18 -6.73 -9.41
C GLY A 61 -7.95 -6.99 -10.28
N LEU A 62 -7.02 -7.82 -9.81
CA LEU A 62 -5.81 -8.20 -10.56
C LEU A 62 -5.97 -9.48 -11.40
N ALA A 63 -7.08 -10.21 -11.27
CA ALA A 63 -7.29 -11.47 -11.98
C ALA A 63 -7.07 -11.38 -13.50
N PRO A 64 -7.56 -10.34 -14.23
CA PRO A 64 -7.31 -10.21 -15.66
C PRO A 64 -5.83 -10.10 -16.03
N LEU A 65 -5.03 -9.36 -15.23
CA LEU A 65 -3.58 -9.26 -15.44
C LEU A 65 -2.87 -10.59 -15.17
N ARG A 66 -3.31 -11.34 -14.14
CA ARG A 66 -2.76 -12.68 -13.87
C ARG A 66 -3.01 -13.63 -15.03
N THR A 67 -4.23 -13.62 -15.59
CA THR A 67 -4.57 -14.42 -16.77
C THR A 67 -3.70 -14.05 -17.96
N LEU A 68 -3.53 -12.76 -18.24
CA LEU A 68 -2.68 -12.31 -19.35
C LEU A 68 -1.22 -12.74 -19.15
N ARG A 69 -0.70 -12.65 -17.92
CA ARG A 69 0.65 -13.11 -17.58
C ARG A 69 0.82 -14.62 -17.71
N GLN A 70 -0.21 -15.41 -17.42
CA GLN A 70 -0.17 -16.87 -17.66
C GLN A 70 -0.09 -17.20 -19.16
N GLN A 71 -0.73 -16.39 -20.01
CA GLN A 71 -0.69 -16.54 -21.47
C GLN A 71 0.64 -16.06 -22.06
N HIS A 72 1.29 -15.10 -21.41
CA HIS A 72 2.52 -14.45 -21.86
C HIS A 72 3.57 -14.37 -20.71
N PRO A 73 4.07 -15.52 -20.21
CA PRO A 73 4.89 -15.55 -18.99
C PRO A 73 6.25 -14.86 -19.11
N SER A 74 6.82 -14.82 -20.31
CA SER A 74 8.11 -14.19 -20.62
C SER A 74 7.98 -12.78 -21.20
N ASP A 75 6.76 -12.26 -21.39
CA ASP A 75 6.58 -10.91 -21.91
C ASP A 75 6.88 -9.87 -20.83
N LEU A 76 7.89 -9.04 -21.08
CA LEU A 76 8.36 -8.02 -20.14
C LEU A 76 7.23 -7.06 -19.74
N TRP A 77 6.48 -6.55 -20.70
CA TRP A 77 5.48 -5.51 -20.49
C TRP A 77 4.26 -6.02 -19.73
N VAL A 78 3.86 -7.27 -19.96
CA VAL A 78 2.80 -7.92 -19.17
C VAL A 78 3.24 -8.07 -17.71
N ASN A 79 4.49 -8.48 -17.47
CA ASN A 79 5.05 -8.60 -16.13
C ASN A 79 5.18 -7.24 -15.43
N GLU A 80 5.70 -6.21 -16.11
CA GLU A 80 5.78 -4.86 -15.56
C GLU A 80 4.40 -4.30 -15.22
N ARG A 81 3.40 -4.47 -16.11
CA ARG A 81 2.04 -4.00 -15.83
C ARG A 81 1.45 -4.70 -14.61
N TYR A 82 1.72 -6.00 -14.43
CA TYR A 82 1.33 -6.73 -13.24
C TYR A 82 2.03 -6.15 -11.99
N GLN A 83 3.35 -5.97 -12.02
CA GLN A 83 4.09 -5.36 -10.91
C GLN A 83 3.57 -3.97 -10.56
N ASP A 84 3.28 -3.13 -11.55
CA ASP A 84 2.70 -1.80 -11.35
C ASP A 84 1.33 -1.86 -10.65
N ALA A 85 0.46 -2.79 -11.05
CA ALA A 85 -0.83 -2.99 -10.39
C ALA A 85 -0.65 -3.47 -8.94
N VAL A 86 0.28 -4.39 -8.68
CA VAL A 86 0.59 -4.83 -7.30
C VAL A 86 1.17 -3.68 -6.48
N GLN A 87 2.05 -2.85 -7.03
CA GLN A 87 2.62 -1.68 -6.36
C GLN A 87 1.56 -0.60 -6.07
N GLN A 88 0.62 -0.41 -7.01
CA GLN A 88 -0.43 0.59 -6.89
C GLN A 88 -1.54 0.17 -5.89
N TYR A 89 -1.90 -1.10 -5.83
CA TYR A 89 -3.06 -1.55 -5.05
C TYR A 89 -2.74 -2.53 -3.92
N GLY A 90 -1.56 -3.11 -3.93
CA GLY A 90 -1.11 -4.11 -2.96
C GLY A 90 -0.74 -3.49 -1.62
N ILE A 91 -0.83 -4.31 -0.59
CA ILE A 91 -0.34 -4.02 0.76
C ILE A 91 0.92 -4.85 1.02
N GLU A 92 1.53 -4.72 2.20
CA GLU A 92 2.77 -5.39 2.56
C GLU A 92 2.85 -6.87 2.17
N GLY A 93 1.82 -7.68 2.46
CA GLY A 93 1.78 -9.09 2.10
C GLY A 93 1.74 -9.35 0.59
N HIS A 94 1.14 -8.46 -0.20
CA HIS A 94 1.13 -8.55 -1.67
C HIS A 94 2.49 -8.23 -2.25
N LEU A 95 3.11 -7.16 -1.77
CA LEU A 95 4.42 -6.71 -2.23
C LEU A 95 5.52 -7.71 -1.86
N ARG A 96 5.43 -8.32 -0.67
CA ARG A 96 6.34 -9.39 -0.27
C ARG A 96 6.26 -10.59 -1.20
N ARG A 97 5.04 -11.08 -1.46
CA ARG A 97 4.81 -12.20 -2.39
C ARG A 97 5.32 -11.89 -3.80
N LEU A 98 5.15 -10.66 -4.27
CA LEU A 98 5.68 -10.22 -5.56
C LEU A 98 7.21 -10.36 -5.62
N THR A 99 7.91 -9.84 -4.61
CA THR A 99 9.37 -9.94 -4.53
C THR A 99 9.84 -11.40 -4.49
N GLU A 100 9.19 -12.23 -3.66
CA GLU A 100 9.50 -13.66 -3.55
C GLU A 100 9.28 -14.39 -4.89
N GLU A 101 8.18 -14.09 -5.58
CA GLU A 101 7.88 -14.66 -6.89
C GLU A 101 8.97 -14.34 -7.93
N TYR A 102 9.33 -13.06 -8.08
CA TYR A 102 10.32 -12.68 -9.07
C TYR A 102 11.75 -13.09 -8.70
N GLN A 103 12.05 -13.25 -7.41
CA GLN A 103 13.31 -13.86 -6.97
C GLN A 103 13.42 -15.32 -7.43
N VAL A 104 12.33 -16.08 -7.30
CA VAL A 104 12.29 -17.48 -7.76
C VAL A 104 12.45 -17.53 -9.29
N LEU A 105 11.74 -16.67 -10.02
CA LEU A 105 11.84 -16.61 -11.48
C LEU A 105 13.27 -16.24 -11.93
N SER A 106 13.94 -15.27 -11.28
CA SER A 106 15.32 -14.91 -11.64
C SER A 106 16.31 -16.05 -11.37
N MET A 107 16.09 -16.86 -10.33
CA MET A 107 16.91 -18.05 -10.07
C MET A 107 16.65 -19.19 -11.06
N GLN A 108 15.42 -19.33 -11.55
CA GLN A 108 15.05 -20.35 -12.54
C GLN A 108 15.54 -20.00 -13.95
N HIS A 109 15.72 -18.71 -14.23
CA HIS A 109 16.14 -18.18 -15.53
C HIS A 109 17.39 -17.29 -15.40
N PRO A 110 18.54 -17.83 -14.93
CA PRO A 110 19.71 -17.03 -14.61
C PRO A 110 20.35 -16.34 -15.83
N ASP A 111 20.16 -16.90 -17.03
CA ASP A 111 20.70 -16.37 -18.28
C ASP A 111 19.75 -15.38 -18.97
N GLU A 112 18.54 -15.18 -18.44
CA GLU A 112 17.54 -14.28 -19.00
C GLU A 112 17.54 -12.93 -18.27
N LEU A 113 18.10 -11.91 -18.94
CA LEU A 113 18.20 -10.54 -18.43
C LEU A 113 16.85 -9.99 -17.94
N THR A 114 15.75 -10.34 -18.62
CA THR A 114 14.38 -9.94 -18.28
C THR A 114 14.01 -10.31 -16.85
N TYR A 115 14.30 -11.53 -16.39
CA TYR A 115 13.91 -11.95 -15.04
C TYR A 115 14.81 -11.35 -13.95
N SER A 116 16.10 -11.16 -14.23
CA SER A 116 17.00 -10.40 -13.36
C SER A 116 16.50 -8.96 -13.16
N TYR A 117 16.11 -8.30 -14.25
CA TYR A 117 15.53 -6.96 -14.19
C TYR A 117 14.18 -6.93 -13.45
N LEU A 118 13.26 -7.86 -13.75
CA LEU A 118 11.96 -7.91 -13.08
C LEU A 118 12.10 -8.19 -11.57
N TYR A 119 13.08 -8.98 -11.16
CA TYR A 119 13.43 -9.13 -9.74
C TYR A 119 13.92 -7.81 -9.15
N ALA A 120 14.91 -7.15 -9.76
CA ALA A 120 15.39 -5.85 -9.31
C ALA A 120 14.25 -4.81 -9.20
N ARG A 121 13.34 -4.76 -10.20
CA ARG A 121 12.16 -3.89 -10.20
C ARG A 121 11.18 -4.21 -9.09
N SER A 122 11.04 -5.49 -8.71
CA SER A 122 10.19 -5.92 -7.59
C SER A 122 10.69 -5.46 -6.22
N LEU A 123 11.97 -5.07 -6.12
CA LEU A 123 12.57 -4.52 -4.90
C LEU A 123 12.29 -3.03 -4.73
N MET A 124 11.91 -2.33 -5.80
CA MET A 124 11.57 -0.90 -5.73
C MET A 124 10.49 -0.64 -4.69
N GLY A 125 10.75 0.36 -3.85
CA GLY A 125 9.91 0.69 -2.71
C GLY A 125 10.24 -0.12 -1.46
N ARG A 126 10.66 -1.39 -1.52
CA ARG A 126 10.92 -2.17 -0.28
C ARG A 126 12.39 -2.26 0.11
N ASN A 127 13.24 -2.34 -0.91
CA ASN A 127 14.68 -2.36 -0.81
C ASN A 127 15.25 -1.69 -2.07
N THR A 128 14.89 -0.42 -2.25
CA THR A 128 15.24 0.41 -3.40
C THR A 128 16.76 0.53 -3.53
N ALA A 129 17.52 0.50 -2.43
CA ALA A 129 18.98 0.46 -2.49
C ALA A 129 19.50 -0.78 -3.23
N SER A 130 18.98 -1.97 -2.94
CA SER A 130 19.33 -3.18 -3.70
C SER A 130 18.77 -3.16 -5.13
N ALA A 131 17.61 -2.53 -5.37
CA ALA A 131 17.10 -2.32 -6.72
C ALA A 131 18.08 -1.48 -7.56
N ILE A 132 18.57 -0.36 -7.01
CA ILE A 132 19.58 0.50 -7.65
C ILE A 132 20.84 -0.30 -7.95
N GLN A 133 21.36 -1.06 -6.98
CA GLN A 133 22.56 -1.87 -7.16
C GLN A 133 22.40 -2.86 -8.32
N GLN A 134 21.33 -3.65 -8.33
CA GLN A 134 21.10 -4.67 -9.36
C GLN A 134 20.84 -4.06 -10.74
N MET A 135 20.09 -2.97 -10.82
CA MET A 135 19.87 -2.27 -12.09
C MET A 135 21.16 -1.64 -12.63
N THR A 136 22.02 -1.13 -11.75
CA THR A 136 23.34 -0.60 -12.13
C THR A 136 24.24 -1.71 -12.70
N GLU A 137 24.21 -2.90 -12.09
CA GLU A 137 24.94 -4.07 -12.61
C GLU A 137 24.40 -4.53 -13.97
N ILE A 138 23.06 -4.53 -14.14
CA ILE A 138 22.41 -4.82 -15.42
C ILE A 138 22.93 -3.88 -16.52
N ILE A 139 22.92 -2.56 -16.30
CA ILE A 139 23.36 -1.59 -17.33
C ILE A 139 24.87 -1.54 -17.50
N ALA A 140 25.66 -1.99 -16.51
CA ALA A 140 27.11 -2.12 -16.68
C ALA A 140 27.45 -3.23 -17.69
N ASN A 141 26.67 -4.32 -17.71
CA ASN A 141 26.84 -5.44 -18.62
C ASN A 141 26.03 -5.29 -19.92
N HIS A 142 24.90 -4.58 -19.87
CA HIS A 142 23.97 -4.37 -20.97
C HIS A 142 23.59 -2.87 -21.06
N PRO A 143 24.51 -2.01 -21.55
CA PRO A 143 24.34 -0.56 -21.52
C PRO A 143 23.17 -0.03 -22.35
N ASP A 144 22.62 -0.82 -23.27
CA ASP A 144 21.47 -0.42 -24.09
C ASP A 144 20.14 -0.95 -23.54
N PHE A 145 20.13 -1.59 -22.37
CA PHE A 145 18.92 -2.15 -21.76
C PHE A 145 18.02 -1.06 -21.16
N ALA A 146 17.23 -0.45 -22.04
CA ALA A 146 16.37 0.70 -21.75
C ALA A 146 15.48 0.58 -20.50
N PRO A 147 14.83 -0.58 -20.20
CA PRO A 147 13.97 -0.68 -19.00
C PRO A 147 14.69 -0.39 -17.68
N ALA A 148 15.98 -0.74 -17.57
CA ALA A 148 16.76 -0.44 -16.38
C ALA A 148 17.06 1.06 -16.25
N HIS A 149 17.39 1.75 -17.35
CA HIS A 149 17.53 3.20 -17.37
C HIS A 149 16.22 3.91 -16.97
N GLN A 150 15.07 3.45 -17.49
CA GLN A 150 13.76 3.97 -17.09
C GLN A 150 13.52 3.81 -15.59
N SER A 151 13.76 2.61 -15.05
CA SER A 151 13.54 2.35 -13.62
C SER A 151 14.48 3.14 -12.72
N LEU A 152 15.76 3.31 -13.10
CA LEU A 152 16.70 4.14 -12.35
C LEU A 152 16.30 5.62 -12.38
N ALA A 153 15.88 6.14 -13.53
CA ALA A 153 15.35 7.50 -13.63
C ALA A 153 14.11 7.69 -12.73
N GLU A 154 13.20 6.72 -12.69
CA GLU A 154 12.05 6.72 -11.78
C GLU A 154 12.50 6.81 -10.30
N ILE A 155 13.46 5.98 -9.90
CA ILE A 155 13.99 5.97 -8.53
C ILE A 155 14.64 7.31 -8.16
N TYR A 156 15.51 7.85 -9.02
CA TYR A 156 16.21 9.11 -8.77
C TYR A 156 15.30 10.35 -8.82
N SER A 157 14.08 10.22 -9.37
CA SER A 157 13.05 11.26 -9.26
C SER A 157 12.30 11.24 -7.92
N SER A 158 12.44 10.17 -7.13
CA SER A 158 11.71 10.03 -5.86
C SER A 158 12.35 10.83 -4.73
N SER A 159 11.54 11.36 -3.80
CA SER A 159 12.04 12.23 -2.73
C SER A 159 13.14 11.60 -1.86
N ALA A 160 13.05 10.30 -1.56
CA ALA A 160 14.01 9.62 -0.67
C ALA A 160 15.33 9.26 -1.36
N PHE A 161 15.32 9.12 -2.70
CA PHE A 161 16.49 8.74 -3.49
C PHE A 161 16.85 9.82 -4.51
N HIS A 162 16.44 11.06 -4.25
CA HIS A 162 16.54 12.13 -5.22
C HIS A 162 17.98 12.42 -5.61
N ASP A 163 18.27 12.37 -6.91
CA ASP A 163 19.56 12.72 -7.50
C ASP A 163 19.31 13.24 -8.91
N GLU A 164 19.14 14.57 -9.05
CA GLU A 164 18.79 15.23 -10.32
C GLU A 164 19.78 14.89 -11.45
N SER A 165 21.08 14.82 -11.12
CA SER A 165 22.12 14.51 -12.11
C SER A 165 21.99 13.08 -12.63
N LYS A 166 21.78 12.11 -11.73
CA LYS A 166 21.58 10.72 -12.14
C LYS A 166 20.24 10.53 -12.84
N GLU A 167 19.17 11.13 -12.33
CA GLU A 167 17.87 11.11 -13.02
C GLU A 167 18.04 11.57 -14.47
N LYS A 168 18.60 12.76 -14.69
CA LYS A 168 18.82 13.31 -16.03
C LYS A 168 19.63 12.35 -16.92
N THR A 169 20.72 11.81 -16.39
CA THR A 169 21.60 10.87 -17.13
C THR A 169 20.83 9.62 -17.57
N GLU A 170 20.11 9.00 -16.65
CA GLU A 170 19.36 7.77 -16.93
C GLU A 170 18.17 8.03 -17.88
N ARG A 171 17.53 9.20 -17.78
CA ARG A 171 16.50 9.63 -18.74
C ARG A 171 17.05 9.80 -20.15
N GLU A 172 18.19 10.47 -20.29
CA GLU A 172 18.83 10.69 -21.60
C GLU A 172 19.22 9.35 -22.24
N ARG A 173 19.76 8.40 -21.46
CA ARG A 173 20.06 7.04 -21.95
C ARG A 173 18.82 6.28 -22.37
N PHE A 174 17.75 6.32 -21.58
CA PHE A 174 16.48 5.71 -21.96
C PHE A 174 15.96 6.27 -23.28
N LEU A 175 15.93 7.60 -23.44
CA LEU A 175 15.42 8.25 -24.65
C LEU A 175 16.33 8.04 -25.87
N ALA A 176 17.63 7.85 -25.68
CA ALA A 176 18.54 7.47 -26.75
C ALA A 176 18.20 6.08 -27.33
N SER A 177 17.86 5.12 -26.46
CA SER A 177 17.40 3.78 -26.88
C SER A 177 15.95 3.76 -27.34
N CYS A 178 15.12 4.67 -26.82
CA CYS A 178 13.67 4.71 -27.01
C CYS A 178 13.15 6.13 -27.32
N PRO A 179 13.42 6.70 -28.52
CA PRO A 179 13.10 8.11 -28.81
C PRO A 179 11.60 8.45 -28.81
N GLU A 180 10.77 7.49 -29.20
CA GLU A 180 9.31 7.64 -29.27
C GLU A 180 8.59 7.30 -27.95
N SER A 181 9.35 6.84 -26.94
CA SER A 181 8.78 6.47 -25.65
C SER A 181 8.67 7.68 -24.73
N SER A 182 7.58 7.72 -23.96
CA SER A 182 7.45 8.67 -22.85
C SER A 182 7.83 7.98 -21.54
N LEU A 183 8.59 8.66 -20.70
CA LEU A 183 8.84 8.22 -19.33
C LEU A 183 7.57 8.42 -18.53
N GLN A 184 6.76 7.36 -18.45
CA GLN A 184 5.67 7.32 -17.51
C GLN A 184 6.26 7.20 -16.10
N GLN A 185 6.16 8.27 -15.32
CA GLN A 185 6.38 8.15 -13.90
C GLN A 185 5.31 7.21 -13.35
N ARG A 186 5.72 6.16 -12.63
CA ARG A 186 4.77 5.33 -11.89
C ARG A 186 3.94 6.29 -11.02
N ARG A 187 2.64 6.03 -10.88
CA ARG A 187 1.80 6.77 -9.95
C ARG A 187 2.29 6.48 -8.53
N THR A 188 3.24 7.28 -8.05
CA THR A 188 3.99 7.05 -6.81
C THR A 188 3.41 7.80 -5.62
N GLY A 189 2.43 8.67 -5.85
CA GLY A 189 1.63 9.27 -4.78
C GLY A 189 0.80 8.21 -4.07
N LEU A 190 0.96 8.11 -2.75
CA LEU A 190 -0.13 7.58 -1.94
C LEU A 190 -1.40 8.38 -2.26
N PRO A 191 -2.58 7.75 -2.22
CA PRO A 191 -3.81 8.50 -2.10
C PRO A 191 -3.68 9.49 -0.95
N ASP A 192 -4.20 10.69 -1.13
CA ASP A 192 -4.34 11.64 -0.03
C ASP A 192 -5.14 11.00 1.11
N PRO A 193 -4.97 11.48 2.37
CA PRO A 193 -5.82 11.05 3.45
C PRO A 193 -7.30 11.18 3.08
N SER A 194 -8.12 10.21 3.47
CA SER A 194 -9.54 10.23 3.10
C SER A 194 -10.24 11.48 3.69
N PRO A 195 -11.01 12.23 2.88
CA PRO A 195 -11.78 13.38 3.36
C PRO A 195 -13.07 12.96 4.08
N LEU A 196 -13.47 11.68 3.98
CA LEU A 196 -14.79 11.21 4.38
C LEU A 196 -15.08 11.40 5.89
N VAL A 197 -14.07 11.40 6.75
CA VAL A 197 -14.28 11.68 8.19
C VAL A 197 -14.65 13.14 8.41
N ASP A 198 -13.99 14.07 7.71
CA ASP A 198 -14.28 15.51 7.80
C ASP A 198 -15.66 15.81 7.19
N GLU A 199 -15.98 15.17 6.06
CA GLU A 199 -17.30 15.25 5.43
C GLU A 199 -18.40 14.68 6.32
N ALA A 200 -18.15 13.58 7.03
CA ALA A 200 -19.09 13.00 7.98
C ALA A 200 -19.35 13.93 9.17
N GLU A 201 -18.32 14.59 9.71
CA GLU A 201 -18.48 15.63 10.73
C GLU A 201 -19.34 16.80 10.24
N HIS A 202 -19.06 17.28 9.03
CA HIS A 202 -19.85 18.36 8.43
C HIS A 202 -21.31 17.97 8.23
N MET A 203 -21.55 16.76 7.72
CA MET A 203 -22.90 16.22 7.52
C MET A 203 -23.65 16.05 8.85
N LEU A 204 -22.98 15.57 9.90
CA LEU A 204 -23.60 15.47 11.23
C LEU A 204 -23.98 16.86 11.77
N ALA A 205 -23.12 17.86 11.60
CA ALA A 205 -23.40 19.24 12.02
C ALA A 205 -24.63 19.82 11.31
N GLN A 206 -24.90 19.39 10.07
CA GLN A 206 -26.07 19.79 9.28
C GLN A 206 -27.32 18.93 9.54
N ASN A 207 -27.34 18.14 10.61
CA ASN A 207 -28.44 17.21 10.93
C ASN A 207 -28.70 16.17 9.83
N GLY A 208 -27.66 15.74 9.12
CA GLY A 208 -27.74 14.64 8.19
C GLY A 208 -28.11 13.30 8.84
N ASP A 209 -28.49 12.33 8.01
CA ASP A 209 -28.88 10.99 8.44
C ASP A 209 -27.76 10.31 9.25
N PRO A 210 -28.01 9.95 10.54
CA PRO A 210 -27.01 9.33 11.40
C PRO A 210 -26.37 8.06 10.84
N GLU A 211 -27.14 7.23 10.13
CA GLU A 211 -26.63 5.95 9.60
C GLU A 211 -25.65 6.19 8.45
N ARG A 212 -26.01 7.09 7.52
CA ARG A 212 -25.11 7.52 6.44
C ARG A 212 -23.83 8.19 6.97
N VAL A 213 -23.94 9.07 7.98
CA VAL A 213 -22.78 9.71 8.62
C VAL A 213 -21.83 8.64 9.19
N ALA A 214 -22.36 7.69 9.97
CA ALA A 214 -21.56 6.65 10.59
C ALA A 214 -20.88 5.75 9.54
N ALA A 215 -21.61 5.37 8.48
CA ALA A 215 -21.07 4.57 7.38
C ALA A 215 -19.94 5.30 6.64
N MET A 216 -20.12 6.58 6.35
CA MET A 216 -19.12 7.43 5.70
C MET A 216 -17.85 7.55 6.54
N ALA A 217 -17.98 7.81 7.84
CA ALA A 217 -16.84 7.91 8.76
C ALA A 217 -16.04 6.60 8.84
N VAL A 218 -16.73 5.45 8.91
CA VAL A 218 -16.10 4.13 8.91
C VAL A 218 -15.37 3.86 7.59
N GLN A 219 -15.98 4.24 6.46
CA GLN A 219 -15.34 4.11 5.16
C GLN A 219 -14.06 4.94 5.06
N GLY A 220 -14.07 6.18 5.56
CA GLY A 220 -12.88 7.04 5.59
C GLY A 220 -11.72 6.44 6.39
N ILE A 221 -12.01 5.83 7.55
CA ILE A 221 -10.99 5.12 8.32
C ILE A 221 -10.43 3.92 7.55
N ARG A 222 -11.27 3.12 6.91
CA ARG A 222 -10.80 1.97 6.12
C ARG A 222 -9.89 2.39 4.97
N GLU A 223 -10.19 3.50 4.32
CA GLU A 223 -9.34 4.08 3.27
C GLU A 223 -7.98 4.53 3.84
N ASP A 224 -7.97 5.21 4.98
CA ASP A 224 -6.73 5.64 5.64
C ASP A 224 -5.91 4.46 6.20
N GLU A 225 -6.56 3.40 6.68
CA GLU A 225 -5.90 2.17 7.09
C GLU A 225 -5.21 1.49 5.91
N TRP A 226 -5.92 1.37 4.79
CA TRP A 226 -5.35 0.83 3.57
C TRP A 226 -4.17 1.68 3.09
N ARG A 227 -4.34 3.01 3.08
CA ARG A 227 -3.25 3.96 2.81
C ARG A 227 -2.06 3.67 3.71
N LEU A 228 -2.25 3.55 5.02
CA LEU A 228 -1.17 3.32 5.98
C LEU A 228 -0.45 1.97 5.77
N GLN A 229 -1.19 0.91 5.47
CA GLN A 229 -0.62 -0.40 5.11
C GLN A 229 0.25 -0.33 3.86
N ARG A 230 0.00 0.64 2.97
CA ARG A 230 0.87 0.92 1.83
C ARG A 230 2.07 1.76 2.21
N ILE A 231 2.02 2.67 3.18
CA ILE A 231 3.20 3.47 3.57
C ILE A 231 4.28 2.61 4.23
N ARG A 232 3.86 1.69 5.11
CA ARG A 232 4.76 0.90 5.97
C ARG A 232 5.88 0.19 5.20
N PRO A 233 5.60 -0.59 4.14
CA PRO A 233 6.64 -1.32 3.44
C PRO A 233 7.55 -0.43 2.58
N PHE A 234 7.17 0.82 2.27
CA PHE A 234 7.93 1.64 1.33
C PHE A 234 9.07 2.42 2.02
N ASP A 235 10.30 2.24 1.56
CA ASP A 235 11.50 2.96 1.96
C ASP A 235 11.57 4.39 1.40
N TRP A 236 10.65 4.74 0.49
CA TRP A 236 10.43 6.11 0.04
C TRP A 236 9.91 7.05 1.15
N TYR A 237 9.35 6.48 2.23
CA TYR A 237 8.85 7.24 3.36
C TYR A 237 9.81 7.19 4.53
N SER A 238 10.15 8.37 5.05
CA SER A 238 10.96 8.46 6.27
C SER A 238 10.25 7.81 7.46
N VAL A 239 11.05 7.34 8.43
CA VAL A 239 10.51 6.80 9.69
C VAL A 239 9.64 7.85 10.41
N ALA A 240 10.03 9.13 10.35
CA ALA A 240 9.26 10.23 10.92
C ALA A 240 7.87 10.37 10.27
N TYR A 241 7.81 10.31 8.94
CA TYR A 241 6.55 10.37 8.19
C TYR A 241 5.64 9.18 8.52
N LYS A 242 6.19 7.95 8.55
CA LYS A 242 5.42 6.74 8.93
C LYS A 242 4.82 6.86 10.33
N ARG A 243 5.60 7.36 11.30
CA ARG A 243 5.13 7.61 12.67
C ARG A 243 4.04 8.68 12.70
N GLN A 244 4.21 9.76 11.94
CA GLN A 244 3.22 10.83 11.84
C GLN A 244 1.90 10.32 11.25
N ALA A 245 1.94 9.63 10.13
CA ALA A 245 0.74 9.05 9.50
C ALA A 245 0.02 8.05 10.43
N GLN A 246 0.78 7.27 11.21
CA GLN A 246 0.20 6.36 12.22
C GLN A 246 -0.52 7.13 13.34
N ARG A 247 0.06 8.24 13.83
CA ARG A 247 -0.57 9.09 14.85
C ARG A 247 -1.82 9.78 14.32
N GLU A 248 -1.78 10.29 13.09
CA GLU A 248 -2.94 10.90 12.44
C GLU A 248 -4.10 9.91 12.30
N LEU A 249 -3.81 8.67 11.89
CA LEU A 249 -4.84 7.62 11.84
C LEU A 249 -5.41 7.33 13.23
N GLN A 250 -4.56 7.24 14.27
CA GLN A 250 -5.02 7.04 15.65
C GLN A 250 -5.92 8.20 16.13
N ALA A 251 -5.58 9.44 15.80
CA ALA A 251 -6.41 10.60 16.11
C ALA A 251 -7.76 10.53 15.35
N LYS A 252 -7.75 10.17 14.07
CA LYS A 252 -8.98 9.98 13.28
C LYS A 252 -9.88 8.89 13.87
N TYR A 253 -9.34 7.82 14.43
CA TYR A 253 -10.13 6.79 15.12
C TYR A 253 -10.99 7.35 16.25
N TRP A 254 -10.42 8.23 17.08
CA TRP A 254 -11.16 8.90 18.16
C TRP A 254 -12.27 9.81 17.64
N ARG A 255 -12.02 10.50 16.51
CA ARG A 255 -13.05 11.30 15.82
C ARG A 255 -14.21 10.42 15.33
N VAL A 256 -13.90 9.28 14.70
CA VAL A 256 -14.94 8.35 14.21
C VAL A 256 -15.75 7.73 15.35
N TRP A 257 -15.14 7.32 16.46
CA TRP A 257 -15.94 6.84 17.61
C TRP A 257 -16.83 7.94 18.18
N SER A 258 -16.34 9.18 18.25
CA SER A 258 -17.14 10.33 18.68
C SER A 258 -18.35 10.55 17.78
N LEU A 259 -18.16 10.45 16.45
CA LEU A 259 -19.26 10.50 15.48
C LEU A 259 -20.27 9.38 15.71
N GLN A 260 -19.80 8.14 15.88
CA GLN A 260 -20.67 6.99 16.10
C GLN A 260 -21.50 7.14 17.37
N VAL A 261 -20.91 7.57 18.49
CA VAL A 261 -21.63 7.84 19.74
C VAL A 261 -22.76 8.84 19.51
N ARG A 262 -22.49 9.95 18.82
CA ARG A 262 -23.49 10.98 18.51
C ARG A 262 -24.56 10.47 17.55
N CYS A 263 -24.19 9.70 16.53
CA CYS A 263 -25.13 9.09 15.60
C CYS A 263 -26.08 8.12 16.31
N GLU A 264 -25.57 7.23 17.16
CA GLU A 264 -26.39 6.27 17.91
C GLU A 264 -27.38 6.98 18.84
N ARG A 265 -26.95 8.04 19.52
CA ARG A 265 -27.87 8.87 20.33
C ARG A 265 -28.96 9.52 19.49
N ARG A 266 -28.61 10.14 18.35
CA ARG A 266 -29.59 10.77 17.45
C ARG A 266 -30.55 9.77 16.84
N ALA A 267 -30.11 8.54 16.63
CA ALA A 267 -30.95 7.44 16.15
C ALA A 267 -31.82 6.82 17.27
N GLY A 268 -31.80 7.35 18.49
CA GLY A 268 -32.60 6.84 19.61
C GLY A 268 -32.08 5.53 20.21
N ARG A 269 -30.77 5.25 20.08
CA ARG A 269 -30.10 4.01 20.53
C ARG A 269 -29.06 4.31 21.61
N PRO A 270 -29.46 4.85 22.79
CA PRO A 270 -28.53 5.29 23.83
C PRO A 270 -27.69 4.15 24.42
N GLU A 271 -28.21 2.93 24.45
CA GLU A 271 -27.50 1.74 24.91
C GLU A 271 -26.26 1.45 24.05
N LYS A 272 -26.37 1.52 22.73
CA LYS A 272 -25.24 1.35 21.81
C LYS A 272 -24.21 2.46 21.96
N ALA A 273 -24.67 3.70 22.19
CA ALA A 273 -23.79 4.82 22.47
C ALA A 273 -22.99 4.60 23.77
N ALA A 274 -23.64 4.05 24.81
CA ALA A 274 -22.97 3.70 26.07
C ALA A 274 -21.96 2.56 25.90
N GLU A 275 -22.27 1.53 25.11
CA GLU A 275 -21.34 0.46 24.75
C GLU A 275 -20.09 1.01 24.04
N LEU A 276 -20.26 1.90 23.06
CA LEU A 276 -19.16 2.55 22.36
C LEU A 276 -18.28 3.37 23.33
N LEU A 277 -18.89 4.12 24.24
CA LEU A 277 -18.16 4.87 25.27
C LEU A 277 -17.38 3.94 26.21
N ALA A 278 -17.95 2.80 26.61
CA ALA A 278 -17.23 1.82 27.42
C ALA A 278 -15.99 1.27 26.68
N VAL A 279 -16.10 1.00 25.37
CA VAL A 279 -14.96 0.59 24.53
C VAL A 279 -13.90 1.70 24.46
N MET A 280 -14.32 2.95 24.28
CA MET A 280 -13.43 4.11 24.28
C MET A 280 -12.70 4.26 25.63
N ASP A 281 -13.39 4.08 26.74
CA ASP A 281 -12.81 4.09 28.09
C ASP A 281 -11.77 2.99 28.29
N GLN A 282 -12.10 1.76 27.90
CA GLN A 282 -11.18 0.63 27.96
C GLN A 282 -9.91 0.90 27.15
N ARG A 283 -10.03 1.49 25.95
CA ARG A 283 -8.88 1.86 25.13
C ARG A 283 -8.05 2.97 25.76
N THR A 284 -8.70 3.96 26.36
CA THR A 284 -8.04 5.05 27.08
C THR A 284 -7.18 4.53 28.23
N ALA A 285 -7.64 3.51 28.95
CA ALA A 285 -6.87 2.87 30.01
C ALA A 285 -5.58 2.17 29.54
N SER A 286 -5.48 1.84 28.24
CA SER A 286 -4.25 1.29 27.66
C SER A 286 -3.26 2.36 27.19
N LEU A 287 -3.68 3.62 27.11
CA LEU A 287 -2.79 4.75 26.85
C LEU A 287 -1.99 5.07 28.12
N ARG A 288 -0.69 5.32 27.94
CA ARG A 288 0.15 5.78 29.05
C ARG A 288 -0.19 7.23 29.36
N SER A 289 -0.16 7.60 30.63
CA SER A 289 -0.33 8.99 31.08
C SER A 289 0.78 9.95 30.61
N SER A 290 1.80 9.46 29.91
CA SER A 290 2.82 10.28 29.26
C SER A 290 2.58 10.44 27.75
N ASP A 291 1.55 9.78 27.20
CA ASP A 291 1.24 9.86 25.78
C ASP A 291 0.63 11.24 25.46
N PRO A 292 1.16 11.99 24.47
CA PRO A 292 0.60 13.27 24.07
C PRO A 292 -0.91 13.21 23.76
N ALA A 293 -1.40 12.07 23.25
CA ALA A 293 -2.80 11.89 22.89
C ALA A 293 -3.73 11.65 24.10
N TYR A 294 -3.18 11.30 25.27
CA TYR A 294 -3.97 10.95 26.46
C TYR A 294 -4.90 12.09 26.88
N TRP A 295 -4.40 13.33 26.87
CA TRP A 295 -5.17 14.53 27.17
C TRP A 295 -6.35 14.74 26.22
N ASP A 296 -6.11 14.64 24.91
CA ASP A 296 -7.12 14.86 23.88
C ASP A 296 -8.24 13.82 23.96
N VAL A 297 -7.88 12.58 24.28
CA VAL A 297 -8.83 11.48 24.50
C VAL A 297 -9.68 11.72 25.74
N LEU A 298 -9.10 12.13 26.87
CA LEU A 298 -9.87 12.47 28.07
C LEU A 298 -10.81 13.65 27.83
N SER A 299 -10.33 14.71 27.16
CA SER A 299 -11.17 15.85 26.79
C SER A 299 -12.33 15.44 25.89
N THR A 300 -12.10 14.50 24.97
CA THR A 300 -13.13 13.98 24.07
C THR A 300 -14.19 13.19 24.85
N LEU A 301 -13.76 12.28 25.72
CA LEU A 301 -14.65 11.48 26.56
C LEU A 301 -15.46 12.35 27.52
N ALA A 302 -14.85 13.34 28.17
CA ALA A 302 -15.55 14.27 29.07
C ALA A 302 -16.72 14.96 28.34
N ARG A 303 -16.47 15.50 27.13
CA ARG A 303 -17.51 16.12 26.29
C ARG A 303 -18.59 15.13 25.89
N LEU A 304 -18.23 13.92 25.46
CA LEU A 304 -19.21 12.92 25.06
C LEU A 304 -20.08 12.45 26.24
N TYR A 305 -19.52 12.31 27.44
CA TYR A 305 -20.31 11.99 28.62
C TYR A 305 -21.26 13.13 28.99
N GLU A 306 -20.79 14.37 28.94
CA GLU A 306 -21.60 15.57 29.17
C GLU A 306 -22.77 15.67 28.17
N GLU A 307 -22.50 15.50 26.86
CA GLU A 307 -23.51 15.45 25.80
C GLU A 307 -24.57 14.35 26.03
N GLY A 308 -24.23 13.30 26.77
CA GLY A 308 -25.14 12.21 27.13
C GLY A 308 -25.79 12.33 28.50
N SER A 309 -25.64 13.47 29.18
CA SER A 309 -26.10 13.68 30.57
C SER A 309 -25.53 12.68 31.58
N GLN A 310 -24.32 12.16 31.35
CA GLN A 310 -23.63 11.20 32.22
C GLN A 310 -22.58 11.91 33.10
N LYS A 311 -23.05 12.82 33.96
CA LYS A 311 -22.20 13.75 34.73
C LYS A 311 -21.12 13.08 35.57
N ASP A 312 -21.47 11.99 36.27
CA ASP A 312 -20.51 11.24 37.10
C ASP A 312 -19.35 10.64 36.28
N MET A 313 -19.62 10.26 35.03
CA MET A 313 -18.57 9.78 34.13
C MET A 313 -17.72 10.94 33.62
N ALA A 314 -18.36 12.07 33.25
CA ALA A 314 -17.66 13.28 32.81
C ALA A 314 -16.70 13.82 33.88
N ASN A 315 -17.18 13.97 35.12
CA ASN A 315 -16.40 14.43 36.26
C ASN A 315 -15.18 13.54 36.53
N ARG A 316 -15.34 12.21 36.46
CA ARG A 316 -14.20 11.29 36.57
C ARG A 316 -13.12 11.52 35.51
N LYS A 317 -13.49 11.90 34.28
CA LYS A 317 -12.50 12.25 33.25
C LYS A 317 -11.83 13.59 33.55
N LEU A 318 -12.57 14.58 34.02
CA LEU A 318 -12.02 15.88 34.43
C LEU A 318 -11.04 15.73 35.60
N ASP A 319 -11.32 14.82 36.54
CA ASP A 319 -10.39 14.49 37.64
C ASP A 319 -9.12 13.82 37.11
N SER A 320 -9.25 12.87 36.18
CA SER A 320 -8.10 12.25 35.50
C SER A 320 -7.24 13.29 34.77
N MET A 321 -7.87 14.29 34.16
CA MET A 321 -7.17 15.42 33.51
C MET A 321 -6.43 16.29 34.54
N GLN A 322 -7.03 16.55 35.70
CA GLN A 322 -6.39 17.30 36.79
C GLN A 322 -5.16 16.57 37.35
N GLU A 323 -5.26 15.26 37.54
CA GLU A 323 -4.14 14.41 37.96
C GLU A 323 -3.01 14.47 36.93
N PHE A 324 -3.34 14.33 35.65
CA PHE A 324 -2.38 14.46 34.56
C PHE A 324 -1.65 15.82 34.58
N LEU A 325 -2.37 16.92 34.76
CA LEU A 325 -1.78 18.28 34.84
C LEU A 325 -0.88 18.46 36.05
N THR A 326 -1.21 17.81 37.16
CA THR A 326 -0.38 17.83 38.37
C THR A 326 0.98 17.19 38.10
N ALA A 327 1.00 16.11 37.32
CA ALA A 327 2.24 15.45 36.89
C ALA A 327 2.95 16.19 35.74
N HIS A 328 2.19 16.88 34.88
CA HIS A 328 2.71 17.55 33.68
C HIS A 328 2.09 18.95 33.53
N PRO A 329 2.60 19.96 34.26
CA PRO A 329 2.03 21.31 34.24
C PRO A 329 2.07 21.93 32.84
N ASP A 330 0.90 22.36 32.35
CA ASP A 330 0.74 23.04 31.06
C ASP A 330 -0.40 24.08 31.19
N PRO A 331 -0.10 25.39 31.03
CA PRO A 331 -1.08 26.45 31.23
C PRO A 331 -2.22 26.43 30.20
N THR A 332 -1.97 25.99 28.97
CA THR A 332 -2.98 25.89 27.92
C THR A 332 -3.99 24.79 28.27
N ARG A 333 -3.49 23.64 28.72
CA ARG A 333 -4.32 22.52 29.18
C ARG A 333 -5.08 22.86 30.46
N ALA A 334 -4.48 23.62 31.37
CA ALA A 334 -5.16 24.10 32.58
C ALA A 334 -6.36 25.00 32.23
N ALA A 335 -6.21 25.92 31.28
CA ALA A 335 -7.31 26.75 30.78
C ALA A 335 -8.43 25.89 30.15
N GLN A 336 -8.07 24.93 29.31
CA GLN A 336 -9.03 24.00 28.70
C GLN A 336 -9.81 23.17 29.75
N LEU A 337 -9.16 22.69 30.81
CA LEU A 337 -9.83 21.97 31.89
C LEU A 337 -10.85 22.86 32.62
N ALA A 338 -10.50 24.12 32.87
CA ALA A 338 -11.40 25.08 33.50
C ALA A 338 -12.64 25.33 32.62
N GLU A 339 -12.47 25.47 31.30
CA GLU A 339 -13.58 25.60 30.35
C GLU A 339 -14.51 24.38 30.37
N LEU A 340 -13.95 23.16 30.38
CA LEU A 340 -14.75 21.94 30.42
C LEU A 340 -15.54 21.78 31.73
N ARG A 341 -14.94 22.14 32.88
CA ARG A 341 -15.66 22.15 34.17
C ARG A 341 -16.82 23.14 34.18
N ALA A 342 -16.59 24.36 33.67
CA ALA A 342 -17.63 25.37 33.57
C ALA A 342 -18.78 24.96 32.64
N LEU A 343 -18.51 24.16 31.60
CA LEU A 343 -19.57 23.59 30.76
C LEU A 343 -20.42 22.55 31.51
N SER A 344 -19.80 21.72 32.36
CA SER A 344 -20.50 20.69 33.13
C SER A 344 -21.39 21.30 34.23
N GLU A 345 -20.94 22.37 34.90
CA GLU A 345 -21.74 23.09 35.91
C GLU A 345 -22.97 23.79 35.30
N LYS A 346 -22.86 24.29 34.06
CA LYS A 346 -23.97 24.97 33.39
C LYS A 346 -25.12 24.05 33.02
N SER A 347 -24.88 22.75 32.85
CA SER A 347 -25.94 21.79 32.54
C SER A 347 -26.75 21.37 33.77
N ASP A 348 -26.40 21.84 34.97
CA ASP A 348 -27.17 21.66 36.22
C ASP A 348 -28.29 22.69 36.41
N GLN A 349 -28.23 23.81 35.68
CA GLN A 349 -29.22 24.89 35.72
C GLN A 349 -30.24 24.71 34.61
#